data_AF-A0A535ETU9-F1
#
_entry.id   AF-A0A535ETU9-F1
#
_cell.length_a   1.000
_cell.length_b   1.000
_cell.length_c   1.000
_cell.angle_alpha   90.00
_cell.angle_beta   90.00
_cell.angle_gamma   90.00
#
_symmetry.space_group_name_H-M   'P 1'
#
loop_
_entity.id
_entity.type
_entity.pdbx_description
1 polymer ?
#
loop_
_entity_poly.entity_id
_entity_poly.type
_entity_poly.pdbx_seq_one_letter_code
_entity_poly.pdbx_strand_id
1 'polypeptide(L)'
;MRRMLARLRAGELTVDEALEEIRRTQLVELAGQARIDLGRTARRGIPEVVLASGKAPAAAARLIVTLAREQGQGLGSRLSEAHWTAVEQAAGDYEVVRYGPGAALVRRPGFEPDASGGRAGVITAGTSDLPVAEEARMVLEAAGVETRLVSDVGVAGLHRLLEPLIELMAWRADVLVVAAGMDGVLPGVVAGLVDAPVVGLPVSTGYGAGGEGEAALLTMLQSCSTGLSVVNIDNGVGAGAAAALIARRAGAGRRPGRSPGRRTPAVRSRPGTRSRSSS
;
A
#
# COMPACT_ATOMS: atom_id res chain seq x y z
N MET A 1 -16.34 -9.42 13.08
CA MET A 1 -17.06 -10.09 11.97
C MET A 1 -17.56 -11.50 12.30
N ARG A 2 -16.71 -12.53 12.48
CA ARG A 2 -17.18 -13.92 12.71
C ARG A 2 -18.10 -14.08 13.93
N ARG A 3 -17.79 -13.39 15.02
CA ARG A 3 -18.60 -13.40 16.25
C ARG A 3 -19.99 -12.78 16.04
N MET A 4 -20.06 -11.65 15.34
CA MET A 4 -21.31 -10.99 14.94
C MET A 4 -22.14 -11.86 13.97
N LEU A 5 -21.51 -12.48 12.95
CA LEU A 5 -22.21 -13.40 12.04
C LEU A 5 -22.73 -14.65 12.76
N ALA A 6 -22.03 -15.13 13.79
CA ALA A 6 -22.52 -16.24 14.61
C ALA A 6 -23.76 -15.84 15.43
N ARG A 7 -23.80 -14.62 15.97
CA ARG A 7 -24.96 -14.06 16.68
C ARG A 7 -26.15 -13.84 15.75
N LEU A 8 -25.93 -13.30 14.55
CA LEU A 8 -26.96 -13.19 13.49
C LEU A 8 -27.52 -14.57 13.11
N ARG A 9 -26.66 -15.58 12.92
CA ARG A 9 -27.09 -16.95 12.63
C ARG A 9 -27.87 -17.59 13.78
N ALA A 10 -27.55 -17.24 15.02
CA ALA A 10 -28.25 -17.69 16.21
C ALA A 10 -29.60 -16.98 16.44
N GLY A 11 -29.94 -15.97 15.62
CA GLY A 11 -31.14 -15.15 15.80
C GLY A 11 -31.02 -14.11 16.91
N GLU A 12 -29.82 -13.91 17.47
CA GLU A 12 -29.53 -12.93 18.52
C GLU A 12 -29.34 -11.51 17.98
N LEU A 13 -29.28 -11.36 16.66
CA LEU A 13 -29.25 -10.09 15.94
C LEU A 13 -30.21 -10.21 14.76
N THR A 14 -30.92 -9.13 14.47
CA THR A 14 -31.57 -8.93 13.18
C THR A 14 -30.54 -8.56 12.12
N VAL A 15 -30.92 -8.68 10.84
CA VAL A 15 -30.06 -8.25 9.72
C VAL A 15 -29.74 -6.75 9.81
N ASP A 16 -30.71 -5.93 10.22
CA ASP A 16 -30.52 -4.49 10.37
C ASP A 16 -29.58 -4.15 11.53
N GLU A 17 -29.69 -4.81 12.67
CA GLU A 17 -28.76 -4.63 13.79
C GLU A 17 -27.35 -5.09 13.43
N ALA A 18 -27.21 -6.18 12.67
CA ALA A 18 -25.92 -6.64 12.18
C ALA A 18 -25.31 -5.66 11.16
N LEU A 19 -26.13 -5.07 10.27
CA LEU A 19 -25.68 -4.03 9.34
C LEU A 19 -25.22 -2.78 10.09
N GLU A 20 -25.91 -2.41 11.16
CA GLU A 20 -25.56 -1.25 11.98
C GLU A 20 -24.29 -1.50 12.81
N GLU A 21 -24.09 -2.71 13.32
CA GLU A 21 -22.85 -3.13 13.98
C GLU A 21 -21.67 -3.13 12.98
N ILE A 22 -21.88 -3.54 11.71
CA ILE A 22 -20.87 -3.42 10.64
C ILE A 22 -20.54 -1.95 10.36
N ARG A 23 -21.54 -1.08 10.20
CA ARG A 23 -21.31 0.34 9.94
C ARG A 23 -20.50 0.99 11.07
N ARG A 24 -20.87 0.75 12.33
CA ARG A 24 -20.17 1.29 13.51
C ARG A 24 -18.75 0.77 13.67
N THR A 25 -18.50 -0.50 13.35
CA THR A 25 -17.15 -1.06 13.46
C THR A 25 -16.23 -0.67 12.31
N GLN A 26 -16.80 -0.33 11.14
CA GLN A 26 -16.02 0.08 9.97
C GLN A 26 -15.82 1.60 9.89
N LEU A 27 -16.60 2.41 10.60
CA LEU A 27 -16.53 3.86 10.55
C LEU A 27 -16.42 4.44 11.96
N VAL A 28 -15.31 5.12 12.23
CA VAL A 28 -15.23 6.02 13.39
C VAL A 28 -15.57 7.42 12.91
N GLU A 29 -16.64 7.99 13.46
CA GLU A 29 -17.01 9.37 13.24
C GLU A 29 -16.39 10.23 14.35
N LEU A 30 -15.41 11.06 13.99
CA LEU A 30 -14.75 11.95 14.93
C LEU A 30 -15.47 13.29 14.92
N ALA A 31 -16.33 13.51 15.94
CA ALA A 31 -16.99 14.78 16.23
C ALA A 31 -17.60 15.49 15.00
N GLY A 32 -18.19 14.73 14.06
CA GLY A 32 -18.80 15.27 12.83
C GLY A 32 -17.84 15.82 11.78
N GLN A 33 -16.51 15.67 11.95
CA GLN A 33 -15.49 16.29 11.10
C GLN A 33 -14.81 15.31 10.13
N ALA A 34 -14.75 14.01 10.46
CA ALA A 34 -14.19 12.99 9.57
C ALA A 34 -14.77 11.60 9.86
N ARG A 35 -15.03 10.83 8.80
CA ARG A 35 -15.37 9.40 8.85
C ARG A 35 -14.13 8.59 8.48
N ILE A 36 -13.60 7.84 9.44
CA ILE A 36 -12.41 7.00 9.24
C ILE A 36 -12.84 5.56 8.96
N ASP A 37 -12.39 4.99 7.85
CA ASP A 37 -12.66 3.60 7.49
C ASP A 37 -11.71 2.63 8.20
N LEU A 38 -12.09 2.19 9.40
CA LEU A 38 -11.34 1.19 10.17
C LEU A 38 -11.30 -0.19 9.48
N GLY A 39 -12.20 -0.44 8.52
CA GLY A 39 -12.27 -1.68 7.77
C GLY A 39 -11.25 -1.78 6.63
N ARG A 40 -10.55 -0.69 6.27
CA ARG A 40 -9.65 -0.68 5.10
C ARG A 40 -8.51 -1.69 5.24
N THR A 41 -7.90 -1.79 6.42
CA THR A 41 -6.88 -2.81 6.73
C THR A 41 -7.48 -4.22 6.66
N ALA A 42 -8.69 -4.43 7.17
CA ALA A 42 -9.33 -5.75 7.10
C ALA A 42 -9.70 -6.17 5.66
N ARG A 43 -10.07 -5.23 4.78
CA ARG A 43 -10.51 -5.51 3.40
C ARG A 43 -9.35 -5.56 2.40
N ARG A 44 -8.39 -4.65 2.51
CA ARG A 44 -7.30 -4.46 1.55
C ARG A 44 -5.92 -4.72 2.14
N GLY A 45 -5.81 -4.75 3.47
CA GLY A 45 -4.55 -4.82 4.23
C GLY A 45 -3.59 -3.68 3.93
N ILE A 46 -4.16 -2.54 3.55
CA ILE A 46 -3.49 -1.24 3.51
C ILE A 46 -4.11 -0.41 4.63
N PRO A 47 -3.32 0.11 5.57
CA PRO A 47 -3.81 1.02 6.60
C PRO A 47 -4.45 2.28 6.02
N GLU A 48 -5.33 2.91 6.80
CA GLU A 48 -5.85 4.23 6.44
C GLU A 48 -4.76 5.30 6.62
N VAL A 49 -4.67 6.23 5.67
CA VAL A 49 -3.72 7.35 5.71
C VAL A 49 -4.48 8.66 5.80
N VAL A 50 -4.14 9.47 6.79
CA VAL A 50 -4.71 10.81 6.97
C VAL A 50 -3.99 11.79 6.05
N LEU A 51 -4.69 12.24 5.01
CA LEU A 51 -4.25 13.40 4.23
C LEU A 51 -4.32 14.66 5.11
N ALA A 52 -3.19 15.22 5.51
CA ALA A 52 -3.12 16.36 6.44
C ALA A 52 -3.33 17.71 5.73
N SER A 53 -2.97 17.82 4.44
CA SER A 53 -3.17 19.04 3.66
C SER A 53 -4.63 19.50 3.69
N GLY A 54 -4.85 20.76 4.06
CA GLY A 54 -6.19 21.37 4.20
C GLY A 54 -6.89 21.10 5.54
N LYS A 55 -6.28 20.35 6.47
CA LYS A 55 -6.79 20.15 7.83
C LYS A 55 -6.07 21.06 8.82
N ALA A 56 -6.74 21.38 9.93
CA ALA A 56 -6.07 22.02 11.06
C ALA A 56 -5.07 21.04 11.71
N PRO A 57 -3.88 21.50 12.13
CA PRO A 57 -2.85 20.63 12.72
C PRO A 57 -3.33 19.72 13.84
N ALA A 58 -4.02 20.28 14.83
CA ALA A 58 -4.60 19.53 15.94
C ALA A 58 -5.65 18.51 15.47
N ALA A 59 -6.40 18.80 14.41
CA ALA A 59 -7.37 17.86 13.86
C ALA A 59 -6.66 16.67 13.21
N ALA A 60 -5.68 16.90 12.33
CA ALA A 60 -4.91 15.82 11.71
C ALA A 60 -4.22 14.93 12.74
N ALA A 61 -3.55 15.53 13.74
CA ALA A 61 -2.89 14.82 14.82
C ALA A 61 -3.87 13.91 15.59
N ARG A 62 -5.04 14.42 15.96
CA ARG A 62 -6.09 13.61 16.59
C ARG A 62 -6.52 12.41 15.73
N LEU A 63 -6.70 12.60 14.42
CA LEU A 63 -7.07 11.50 13.51
C LEU A 63 -5.99 10.42 13.49
N ILE A 64 -4.72 10.83 13.35
CA ILE A 64 -3.56 9.93 13.26
C ILE A 64 -3.40 9.12 14.56
N VAL A 65 -3.44 9.78 15.72
CA VAL A 65 -3.31 9.10 17.02
C VAL A 65 -4.52 8.20 17.30
N THR A 66 -5.72 8.60 16.89
CA THR A 66 -6.91 7.73 17.02
C THR A 66 -6.73 6.46 16.20
N LEU A 67 -6.26 6.55 14.96
CA LEU A 67 -5.93 5.36 14.15
C LEU A 67 -4.90 4.47 14.84
N ALA A 68 -3.83 5.05 15.39
CA ALA A 68 -2.82 4.32 16.13
C ALA A 68 -3.38 3.58 17.35
N ARG A 69 -4.29 4.22 18.09
CA ARG A 69 -4.96 3.60 19.23
C ARG A 69 -5.84 2.42 18.82
N GLU A 70 -6.66 2.60 17.80
CA GLU A 70 -7.67 1.60 17.39
C GLU A 70 -7.05 0.44 16.58
N GLN A 71 -6.05 0.71 15.74
CA GLN A 71 -5.49 -0.27 14.80
C GLN A 71 -4.05 -0.68 15.10
N GLY A 72 -3.41 -0.05 16.09
CA GLY A 72 -1.99 -0.24 16.42
C GLY A 72 -1.05 0.72 15.68
N GLN A 73 -1.48 1.31 14.56
CA GLN A 73 -0.73 2.34 13.85
C GLN A 73 -1.66 3.33 13.13
N GLY A 74 -1.20 4.57 12.98
CA GLY A 74 -1.87 5.63 12.24
C GLY A 74 -0.89 6.38 11.36
N LEU A 75 -1.27 6.64 10.12
CA LEU A 75 -0.39 7.25 9.11
C LEU A 75 -0.91 8.64 8.74
N GLY A 76 0.00 9.57 8.52
CA GLY A 76 -0.27 10.90 8.01
C GLY A 76 0.59 11.21 6.79
N SER A 77 0.02 11.91 5.81
CA SER A 77 0.69 12.34 4.58
C SER A 77 0.44 13.84 4.34
N ARG A 78 1.35 14.50 3.63
CA ARG A 78 1.36 15.95 3.37
C ARG A 78 1.31 16.81 4.65
N LEU A 79 2.10 16.43 5.65
CA LEU A 79 2.28 17.22 6.88
C LEU A 79 3.11 18.48 6.58
N SER A 80 2.73 19.58 7.24
CA SER A 80 3.58 20.76 7.40
C SER A 80 4.27 20.72 8.76
N GLU A 81 5.21 21.63 9.02
CA GLU A 81 5.88 21.76 10.33
C GLU A 81 4.88 21.90 11.49
N ALA A 82 3.81 22.68 11.31
CA ALA A 82 2.76 22.81 12.33
C ALA A 82 2.02 21.48 12.60
N HIS A 83 1.83 20.66 11.56
CA HIS A 83 1.25 19.32 11.73
C HIS A 83 2.18 18.41 12.51
N TRP A 84 3.49 18.47 12.26
CA TRP A 84 4.49 17.70 13.00
C TRP A 84 4.46 18.00 14.48
N THR A 85 4.53 19.28 14.84
CA THR A 85 4.43 19.70 16.25
C THR A 85 3.16 19.17 16.91
N ALA A 86 2.03 19.24 16.22
CA ALA A 86 0.75 18.74 16.74
C ALA A 86 0.74 17.21 16.90
N VAL A 87 1.34 16.45 15.98
CA VAL A 87 1.44 14.98 16.05
C VAL A 87 2.33 14.57 17.23
N GLU A 88 3.50 15.19 17.37
CA GLU A 88 4.44 14.90 18.46
C GLU A 88 3.82 15.20 19.82
N GLN A 89 3.12 16.32 19.97
CA GLN A 89 2.40 16.68 21.20
C GLN A 89 1.25 15.71 21.51
N ALA A 90 0.56 15.21 20.49
CA ALA A 90 -0.58 14.31 20.67
C ALA A 90 -0.18 12.84 20.85
N ALA A 91 1.04 12.46 20.46
CA ALA A 91 1.47 11.07 20.43
C ALA A 91 1.60 10.45 21.83
N GLY A 92 1.94 11.22 22.87
CA GLY A 92 2.13 10.67 24.22
C GLY A 92 3.18 9.55 24.22
N ASP A 93 2.82 8.36 24.69
CA ASP A 93 3.71 7.19 24.74
C ASP A 93 3.81 6.43 23.40
N TYR A 94 3.12 6.88 22.35
CA TYR A 94 3.20 6.25 21.03
C TYR A 94 4.52 6.60 20.35
N GLU A 95 5.10 5.65 19.63
CA GLU A 95 6.28 5.88 18.81
C GLU A 95 5.89 6.70 17.58
N VAL A 96 6.66 7.74 17.27
CA VAL A 96 6.48 8.57 16.07
C VAL A 96 7.67 8.36 15.15
N VAL A 97 7.42 7.82 13.96
CA VAL A 97 8.43 7.58 12.92
C VAL A 97 8.24 8.58 11.78
N ARG A 98 9.34 9.23 11.38
CA ARG A 98 9.37 10.22 10.31
C ARG A 98 9.81 9.61 8.98
N TYR A 99 8.98 9.83 7.96
CA TYR A 99 9.21 9.45 6.57
C TYR A 99 9.35 10.73 5.75
N GLY A 100 10.57 11.27 5.70
CA GLY A 100 10.83 12.56 5.09
C GLY A 100 10.10 13.73 5.79
N PRO A 101 9.99 14.89 5.12
CA PRO A 101 9.40 16.08 5.74
C PRO A 101 7.87 16.02 5.84
N GLY A 102 7.20 15.24 4.98
CA GLY A 102 5.75 15.29 4.80
C GLY A 102 4.96 14.11 5.34
N ALA A 103 5.60 13.06 5.88
CA ALA A 103 4.89 11.83 6.23
C ALA A 103 5.28 11.28 7.61
N ALA A 104 4.25 10.90 8.37
CA ALA A 104 4.38 10.47 9.76
C ALA A 104 3.67 9.13 9.98
N LEU A 105 4.30 8.24 10.73
CA LEU A 105 3.67 7.04 11.25
C LEU A 105 3.69 7.09 12.77
N VAL A 106 2.52 7.02 13.39
CA VAL A 106 2.36 6.88 14.84
C VAL A 106 2.02 5.44 15.16
N ARG A 107 2.79 4.80 16.04
CA ARG A 107 2.71 3.37 16.35
C ARG A 107 2.51 3.14 17.84
N ARG A 108 1.58 2.25 18.17
CA ARG A 108 1.38 1.81 19.55
C ARG A 108 2.59 0.98 19.99
N PRO A 109 3.13 1.19 21.20
CA PRO A 109 4.24 0.38 21.70
C PRO A 109 3.97 -1.12 21.60
N GLY A 110 4.92 -1.86 21.04
CA GLY A 110 4.84 -3.32 20.85
C GLY A 110 3.91 -3.79 19.72
N PHE A 111 3.33 -2.88 18.94
CA PHE A 111 2.60 -3.25 17.73
C PHE A 111 3.54 -3.35 16.53
N GLU A 112 3.46 -4.45 15.78
CA GLU A 112 4.11 -4.59 14.48
C GLU A 112 3.10 -5.12 13.45
N PRO A 113 3.12 -4.64 12.20
CA PRO A 113 2.27 -5.18 11.16
C PRO A 113 2.69 -6.61 10.79
N ASP A 114 1.72 -7.48 10.49
CA ASP A 114 2.00 -8.84 10.04
C ASP A 114 2.85 -8.84 8.76
N ALA A 115 4.00 -9.51 8.82
CA ALA A 115 4.91 -9.62 7.67
C ALA A 115 4.20 -10.26 6.47
N SER A 116 4.01 -9.52 5.38
CA SER A 116 3.27 -10.00 4.21
C SER A 116 3.99 -11.07 3.40
N GLY A 117 5.33 -11.14 3.52
CA GLY A 117 6.21 -11.92 2.64
C GLY A 117 6.41 -11.31 1.26
N GLY A 118 5.83 -10.13 1.01
CA GLY A 118 6.06 -9.32 -0.19
C GLY A 118 7.28 -8.43 -0.03
N ARG A 119 7.89 -8.07 -1.16
CA ARG A 119 9.09 -7.23 -1.26
C ARG A 119 8.85 -6.10 -2.26
N ALA A 120 9.18 -4.87 -1.89
CA ALA A 120 9.07 -3.72 -2.78
C ALA A 120 10.37 -2.91 -2.80
N GLY A 121 10.80 -2.52 -3.99
CA GLY A 121 11.85 -1.51 -4.17
C GLY A 121 11.20 -0.13 -4.35
N VAL A 122 11.75 0.89 -3.73
CA VAL A 122 11.40 2.30 -3.97
C VAL A 122 12.64 2.97 -4.55
N ILE A 123 12.49 3.63 -5.69
CA ILE A 123 13.60 4.23 -6.44
C ILE A 123 13.27 5.71 -6.65
N THR A 124 14.26 6.60 -6.46
CA THR A 124 14.12 8.01 -6.80
C THR A 124 15.14 8.47 -7.84
N ALA A 125 14.71 9.32 -8.78
CA ALA A 125 15.62 9.90 -9.76
C ALA A 125 16.57 10.92 -9.13
N GLY A 126 16.06 11.79 -8.26
CA GLY A 126 16.86 12.72 -7.48
C GLY A 126 16.53 12.69 -5.99
N THR A 127 17.32 13.41 -5.19
CA THR A 127 17.05 13.64 -3.77
C THR A 127 15.78 14.47 -3.55
N SER A 128 15.44 15.37 -4.48
CA SER A 128 14.20 16.16 -4.44
C SER A 128 12.92 15.32 -4.51
N ASP A 129 13.01 14.09 -5.04
CA ASP A 129 11.86 13.18 -5.17
C ASP A 129 11.63 12.34 -3.89
N LEU A 130 12.59 12.36 -2.96
CA LEU A 130 12.54 11.58 -1.71
C LEU A 130 11.29 11.84 -0.87
N PRO A 131 10.82 13.08 -0.64
CA PRO A 131 9.65 13.32 0.20
C PRO A 131 8.40 12.56 -0.26
N VAL A 132 8.18 12.46 -1.57
CA VAL A 132 7.03 11.76 -2.14
C VAL A 132 7.25 10.24 -2.16
N ALA A 133 8.49 9.80 -2.40
CA ALA A 133 8.86 8.39 -2.33
C ALA A 133 8.76 7.82 -0.90
N GLU A 134 9.10 8.62 0.10
CA GLU A 134 8.99 8.28 1.52
C GLU A 134 7.53 8.05 1.95
N GLU A 135 6.56 8.78 1.37
CA GLU A 135 5.14 8.47 1.56
C GLU A 135 4.77 7.06 1.06
N ALA A 136 5.33 6.65 -0.09
CA ALA A 136 5.12 5.30 -0.60
C ALA A 136 5.77 4.25 0.31
N ARG A 137 7.00 4.50 0.78
CA ARG A 137 7.72 3.63 1.73
C ARG A 137 6.94 3.46 3.04
N MET A 138 6.42 4.56 3.59
CA MET A 138 5.58 4.54 4.80
C MET A 138 4.39 3.59 4.65
N VAL A 139 3.69 3.66 3.52
CA VAL A 139 2.52 2.79 3.27
C VAL A 139 2.92 1.33 3.09
N LEU A 140 4.04 1.05 2.39
CA LEU A 140 4.55 -0.30 2.19
C LEU A 140 4.92 -0.96 3.52
N GLU A 141 5.72 -0.29 4.34
CA GLU A 141 6.17 -0.79 5.63
C GLU A 141 4.99 -0.97 6.61
N ALA A 142 4.06 -0.01 6.65
CA ALA A 142 2.85 -0.13 7.45
C ALA A 142 1.93 -1.28 6.99
N ALA A 143 1.99 -1.68 5.72
CA ALA A 143 1.30 -2.84 5.17
C ALA A 143 2.05 -4.17 5.39
N GLY A 144 3.18 -4.14 6.11
CA GLY A 144 4.02 -5.31 6.38
C GLY A 144 4.82 -5.79 5.16
N VAL A 145 5.10 -4.91 4.19
CA VAL A 145 5.92 -5.22 3.01
C VAL A 145 7.39 -4.91 3.33
N GLU A 146 8.27 -5.89 3.08
CA GLU A 146 9.72 -5.68 3.18
C GLU A 146 10.11 -4.68 2.09
N THR A 147 10.75 -3.56 2.47
CA THR A 147 10.97 -2.43 1.55
C THR A 147 12.43 -2.03 1.51
N ARG A 148 12.94 -1.70 0.32
CA ARG A 148 14.28 -1.12 0.12
C ARG A 148 14.16 0.18 -0.66
N LEU A 149 14.81 1.24 -0.18
CA LEU A 149 14.88 2.53 -0.85
C LEU A 149 16.25 2.70 -1.52
N VAL A 150 16.24 3.08 -2.78
CA VAL A 150 17.40 3.51 -3.57
C VAL A 150 17.13 4.93 -4.03
N SER A 151 18.06 5.84 -3.80
CA SER A 151 17.88 7.26 -4.11
C SER A 151 18.97 7.81 -5.00
N ASP A 152 18.65 8.87 -5.74
CA ASP A 152 19.59 9.64 -6.55
C ASP A 152 20.18 8.87 -7.76
N VAL A 153 19.34 8.05 -8.40
CA VAL A 153 19.71 7.20 -9.55
C VAL A 153 19.13 7.70 -10.87
N GLY A 154 19.08 9.02 -11.04
CA GLY A 154 18.51 9.68 -12.21
C GLY A 154 19.23 9.37 -13.52
N VAL A 155 18.54 9.64 -14.64
CA VAL A 155 18.94 9.22 -15.98
C VAL A 155 20.23 9.92 -16.48
N ALA A 156 20.54 11.11 -15.96
CA ALA A 156 21.78 11.83 -16.26
C ALA A 156 23.06 11.03 -15.93
N GLY A 157 22.94 9.99 -15.08
CA GLY A 157 24.01 9.03 -14.81
C GLY A 157 23.45 7.62 -14.76
N LEU A 158 22.97 7.08 -15.88
CA LEU A 158 22.35 5.75 -15.94
C LEU A 158 23.20 4.62 -15.33
N HIS A 159 24.52 4.75 -15.32
CA HIS A 159 25.43 3.84 -14.62
C HIS A 159 25.14 3.74 -13.11
N ARG A 160 24.63 4.80 -12.47
CA ARG A 160 24.21 4.81 -11.06
C ARG A 160 22.93 4.00 -10.81
N LEU A 161 22.12 3.75 -11.84
CA LEU A 161 20.89 2.95 -11.73
C LEU A 161 21.15 1.45 -11.80
N LEU A 162 22.08 1.02 -12.65
CA LEU A 162 22.21 -0.38 -13.03
C LEU A 162 22.53 -1.30 -11.85
N GLU A 163 23.51 -0.94 -11.02
CA GLU A 163 23.92 -1.77 -9.89
C GLU A 163 22.81 -1.88 -8.82
N PRO A 164 22.21 -0.78 -8.33
CA PRO A 164 21.06 -0.88 -7.42
C PRO A 164 19.87 -1.66 -8.00
N LEU A 165 19.61 -1.54 -9.30
CA LEU A 165 18.53 -2.28 -9.95
C LEU A 165 18.81 -3.78 -9.97
N ILE A 166 20.05 -4.18 -10.28
CA ILE A 166 20.50 -5.58 -10.22
C ILE A 166 20.33 -6.12 -8.79
N GLU A 167 20.72 -5.36 -7.77
CA GLU A 167 20.56 -5.77 -6.37
C GLU A 167 19.09 -5.96 -5.97
N LEU A 168 18.20 -5.05 -6.39
CA LEU A 168 16.76 -5.16 -6.13
C LEU A 168 16.16 -6.41 -6.79
N MET A 169 16.59 -6.72 -8.01
CA MET A 169 16.14 -7.92 -8.74
C MET A 169 16.71 -9.20 -8.14
N ALA A 170 17.99 -9.21 -7.74
CA ALA A 170 18.60 -10.33 -7.03
C ALA A 170 17.92 -10.59 -5.67
N TRP A 171 17.49 -9.53 -4.98
CA TRP A 171 16.67 -9.60 -3.78
C TRP A 171 15.21 -10.01 -4.03
N ARG A 172 14.81 -10.20 -5.30
CA ARG A 172 13.48 -10.62 -5.73
C ARG A 172 12.39 -9.64 -5.29
N ALA A 173 12.57 -8.35 -5.58
CA ALA A 173 11.50 -7.39 -5.46
C ALA A 173 10.29 -7.82 -6.31
N ASP A 174 9.09 -7.77 -5.73
CA ASP A 174 7.85 -8.14 -6.42
C ASP A 174 7.26 -7.00 -7.24
N VAL A 175 7.67 -5.79 -6.92
CA VAL A 175 7.19 -4.54 -7.48
C VAL A 175 8.21 -3.44 -7.19
N LEU A 176 8.32 -2.49 -8.11
CA LEU A 176 9.12 -1.29 -7.92
C LEU A 176 8.20 -0.07 -7.93
N VAL A 177 8.39 0.86 -6.99
CA VAL A 177 7.86 2.22 -7.06
C VAL A 177 8.99 3.12 -7.54
N VAL A 178 8.79 3.85 -8.62
CA VAL A 178 9.83 4.73 -9.18
C VAL A 178 9.31 6.16 -9.22
N ALA A 179 9.88 7.00 -8.35
CA ALA A 179 9.57 8.41 -8.22
C ALA A 179 10.51 9.25 -9.10
N ALA A 180 9.94 10.10 -9.95
CA ALA A 180 10.72 11.01 -10.78
C ALA A 180 9.93 12.27 -11.13
N GLY A 181 10.57 13.42 -10.93
CA GLY A 181 10.15 14.70 -11.50
C GLY A 181 10.86 15.02 -12.82
N MET A 182 10.96 16.30 -13.16
CA MET A 182 11.48 16.83 -14.42
C MET A 182 10.76 16.21 -15.63
N ASP A 183 11.48 15.50 -16.50
CA ASP A 183 10.93 14.81 -17.66
C ASP A 183 10.27 13.47 -17.31
N GLY A 184 10.44 12.95 -16.09
CA GLY A 184 9.83 11.70 -15.62
C GLY A 184 10.23 10.45 -16.39
N VAL A 185 11.41 10.43 -17.02
CA VAL A 185 11.83 9.32 -17.90
C VAL A 185 12.16 8.02 -17.14
N LEU A 186 12.65 8.13 -15.90
CA LEU A 186 13.21 7.00 -15.15
C LEU A 186 12.26 5.80 -15.00
N PRO A 187 10.95 5.95 -14.66
CA PRO A 187 10.05 4.81 -14.52
C PRO A 187 9.89 3.99 -15.80
N GLY A 188 9.85 4.64 -16.96
CA GLY A 188 9.80 3.96 -18.25
C GLY A 188 11.09 3.17 -18.53
N VAL A 189 12.25 3.77 -18.25
CA VAL A 189 13.55 3.09 -18.38
C VAL A 189 13.61 1.87 -17.48
N VAL A 190 13.24 2.00 -16.20
CA VAL A 190 13.23 0.88 -15.25
C VAL A 190 12.28 -0.22 -15.72
N ALA A 191 11.06 0.11 -16.14
CA ALA A 191 10.08 -0.86 -16.63
C ALA A 191 10.56 -1.63 -17.86
N GLY A 192 11.39 -1.02 -18.72
CA GLY A 192 12.01 -1.69 -19.86
C GLY A 192 13.17 -2.64 -19.51
N LEU A 193 13.70 -2.57 -18.28
CA LEU A 193 14.89 -3.32 -17.84
C LEU A 193 14.59 -4.46 -16.86
N VAL A 194 13.37 -4.56 -16.33
CA VAL A 194 13.01 -5.57 -15.33
C VAL A 194 11.76 -6.37 -15.73
N ASP A 195 11.59 -7.54 -15.13
CA ASP A 195 10.39 -8.37 -15.26
C ASP A 195 9.37 -8.14 -14.13
N ALA A 196 9.72 -7.33 -13.12
CA ALA A 196 8.82 -6.90 -12.06
C ALA A 196 7.89 -5.75 -12.51
N PRO A 197 6.63 -5.71 -12.06
CA PRO A 197 5.76 -4.56 -12.31
C PRO A 197 6.33 -3.27 -11.70
N VAL A 198 6.11 -2.16 -12.38
CA VAL A 198 6.58 -0.82 -11.98
C VAL A 198 5.40 0.09 -11.75
N VAL A 199 5.36 0.74 -10.59
CA VAL A 199 4.45 1.84 -10.28
C VAL A 199 5.20 3.15 -10.48
N GLY A 200 4.85 3.87 -11.55
CA GLY A 200 5.37 5.21 -11.83
C GLY A 200 4.73 6.24 -10.92
N LEU A 201 5.56 7.00 -10.21
CA LEU A 201 5.16 8.07 -9.29
C LEU A 201 5.69 9.41 -9.83
N PRO A 202 4.88 10.14 -10.61
CA PRO A 202 5.25 11.49 -11.04
C PRO A 202 5.39 12.40 -9.81
N VAL A 203 6.49 13.14 -9.75
CA VAL A 203 6.75 14.12 -8.69
C VAL A 203 6.67 15.52 -9.27
N SER A 204 6.12 16.47 -8.50
CA SER A 204 5.97 17.87 -8.92
C SER A 204 7.28 18.65 -9.06
N THR A 205 8.42 18.04 -8.70
CA THR A 205 9.76 18.57 -8.98
C THR A 205 9.90 18.85 -10.49
N GLY A 206 10.22 20.08 -10.86
CA GLY A 206 10.30 20.52 -12.25
C GLY A 206 10.00 22.00 -12.38
N TYR A 207 10.42 22.62 -13.49
CA TYR A 207 10.20 24.04 -13.75
C TYR A 207 9.99 24.32 -15.23
N GLY A 208 9.42 25.48 -15.54
CA GLY A 208 9.18 25.91 -16.92
C GLY A 208 8.05 25.13 -17.59
N ALA A 209 8.18 24.87 -18.89
CA ALA A 209 7.18 24.16 -19.67
C ALA A 209 7.02 22.71 -19.18
N GLY A 210 5.81 22.33 -18.78
CA GLY A 210 5.53 21.04 -18.16
C GLY A 210 6.04 20.90 -16.72
N GLY A 211 6.23 22.03 -16.00
CA GLY A 211 6.51 22.04 -14.56
C GLY A 211 5.38 21.45 -13.71
N GLU A 212 5.52 21.52 -12.39
CA GLU A 212 4.55 20.97 -11.42
C GLU A 212 4.24 19.48 -11.63
N GLY A 213 5.16 18.74 -12.28
CA GLY A 213 5.02 17.31 -12.57
C GLY A 213 4.20 16.98 -13.83
N GLU A 214 3.76 17.97 -14.60
CA GLU A 214 2.97 17.73 -15.82
C GLU A 214 3.79 16.97 -16.88
N ALA A 215 5.02 17.39 -17.14
CA ALA A 215 5.92 16.68 -18.06
C ALA A 215 6.17 15.25 -17.57
N ALA A 216 6.48 15.07 -16.27
CA ALA A 216 6.71 13.76 -15.70
C ALA A 216 5.49 12.83 -15.84
N LEU A 217 4.29 13.33 -15.55
CA LEU A 217 3.04 12.59 -15.70
C LEU A 217 2.80 12.18 -17.15
N LEU A 218 2.90 13.12 -18.09
CA LEU A 218 2.67 12.86 -19.51
C LEU A 218 3.69 11.86 -20.06
N THR A 219 4.98 12.01 -19.74
CA THR A 219 6.02 11.05 -20.14
C THR A 219 5.72 9.64 -19.63
N MET A 220 5.36 9.50 -18.35
CA MET A 220 5.05 8.19 -17.78
C MET A 220 3.82 7.55 -18.43
N LEU A 221 2.76 8.33 -18.69
CA LEU A 221 1.53 7.84 -19.34
C LEU A 221 1.73 7.48 -20.82
N GLN A 222 2.60 8.21 -21.53
CA GLN A 222 2.91 7.96 -22.94
C GLN A 222 4.01 6.89 -23.13
N SER A 223 4.58 6.36 -22.05
CA SER A 223 5.59 5.32 -22.13
C SER A 223 5.02 4.04 -22.74
N CYS A 224 5.71 3.46 -23.72
CA CYS A 224 5.36 2.16 -24.31
C CYS A 224 5.83 0.96 -23.46
N SER A 225 6.50 1.21 -22.33
CA SER A 225 7.09 0.15 -21.51
C SER A 225 6.01 -0.68 -20.84
N THR A 226 5.98 -1.97 -21.14
CA THR A 226 5.02 -2.90 -20.54
C THR A 226 5.29 -3.07 -19.05
N GLY A 227 4.23 -3.13 -18.25
CA GLY A 227 4.36 -3.32 -16.80
C GLY A 227 4.45 -2.02 -15.99
N LEU A 228 4.43 -0.85 -16.64
CA LEU A 228 4.32 0.45 -15.97
C LEU A 228 2.84 0.79 -15.67
N SER A 229 2.52 1.12 -14.41
CA SER A 229 1.25 1.70 -13.99
C SER A 229 1.49 3.03 -13.30
N VAL A 230 0.80 4.09 -13.70
CA VAL A 230 1.10 5.45 -13.27
C VAL A 230 0.05 5.95 -12.27
N VAL A 231 0.49 6.55 -11.17
CA VAL A 231 -0.40 7.25 -10.23
C VAL A 231 -0.44 8.76 -10.49
N ASN A 232 -1.33 9.48 -9.82
CA ASN A 232 -1.36 10.94 -9.92
C ASN A 232 -0.08 11.59 -9.37
N ILE A 233 0.18 12.84 -9.78
CA ILE A 233 1.31 13.64 -9.32
C ILE A 233 1.30 13.73 -7.79
N ASP A 234 2.47 13.51 -7.18
CA ASP A 234 2.69 13.52 -5.73
C ASP A 234 1.78 12.57 -4.94
N ASN A 235 1.28 11.51 -5.57
CA ASN A 235 0.44 10.52 -4.91
C ASN A 235 1.28 9.35 -4.35
N GLY A 236 2.24 9.66 -3.47
CA GLY A 236 3.11 8.67 -2.84
C GLY A 236 2.32 7.60 -2.08
N VAL A 237 1.28 8.03 -1.35
CA VAL A 237 0.34 7.11 -0.67
C VAL A 237 -0.33 6.13 -1.65
N GLY A 238 -0.79 6.62 -2.80
CA GLY A 238 -1.42 5.80 -3.83
C GLY A 238 -0.43 4.83 -4.47
N ALA A 239 0.80 5.27 -4.73
CA ALA A 239 1.85 4.42 -5.26
C ALA A 239 2.21 3.29 -4.28
N GLY A 240 2.44 3.63 -3.01
CA GLY A 240 2.70 2.67 -1.95
C GLY A 240 1.55 1.68 -1.76
N ALA A 241 0.30 2.14 -1.83
CA ALA A 241 -0.87 1.27 -1.72
C ALA A 241 -0.99 0.30 -2.90
N ALA A 242 -0.77 0.76 -4.14
CA ALA A 242 -0.79 -0.09 -5.32
C ALA A 242 0.31 -1.15 -5.26
N ALA A 243 1.54 -0.73 -4.94
CA ALA A 243 2.68 -1.63 -4.78
C ALA A 243 2.46 -2.63 -3.64
N ALA A 244 1.94 -2.21 -2.50
CA ALA A 244 1.63 -3.10 -1.40
C ALA A 244 0.60 -4.18 -1.79
N LEU A 245 -0.44 -3.84 -2.57
CA LEU A 245 -1.40 -4.85 -3.05
C LEU A 245 -0.74 -5.90 -3.96
N ILE A 246 0.19 -5.48 -4.81
CA ILE A 246 0.96 -6.38 -5.69
C ILE A 246 1.88 -7.28 -4.84
N ALA A 247 2.75 -6.68 -4.03
CA ALA A 247 3.74 -7.39 -3.23
C ALA A 247 3.08 -8.38 -2.25
N ARG A 248 1.96 -8.01 -1.62
CA ARG A 248 1.25 -8.88 -0.68
C ARG A 248 0.63 -10.09 -1.38
N ARG A 249 0.17 -9.95 -2.63
CA ARG A 249 -0.31 -11.09 -3.42
C ARG A 249 0.83 -12.03 -3.79
N ALA A 250 1.98 -11.50 -4.21
CA ALA A 250 3.17 -12.31 -4.51
C ALA A 250 3.68 -13.04 -3.25
N GLY A 251 3.77 -12.33 -2.11
CA GLY A 251 4.14 -12.89 -0.81
C GLY A 251 3.20 -14.00 -0.33
N ALA A 252 1.89 -13.82 -0.50
CA ALA A 252 0.91 -14.86 -0.18
C ALA A 252 1.08 -16.12 -1.05
N GLY A 253 1.53 -15.99 -2.30
CA GLY A 253 1.86 -17.12 -3.18
C GLY A 253 3.16 -17.84 -2.81
N ARG A 254 4.11 -17.13 -2.19
CA ARG A 254 5.37 -17.72 -1.69
C ARG A 254 5.26 -18.38 -0.33
N ARG A 255 4.33 -17.94 0.52
CA ARG A 255 4.07 -18.62 1.78
C ARG A 255 3.73 -20.09 1.47
N PRO A 256 4.46 -21.07 2.01
CA PRO A 256 4.18 -22.47 1.76
C PRO A 256 2.81 -22.81 2.36
N GLY A 257 1.78 -22.68 1.53
CA GLY A 257 0.44 -23.11 1.85
C GLY A 257 0.37 -24.62 1.67
N ARG A 258 0.14 -25.33 2.78
CA ARG A 258 -1.17 -25.98 2.97
C ARG A 258 -1.74 -26.46 1.64
N SER A 259 -1.37 -27.68 1.25
CA SER A 259 -1.74 -28.30 -0.02
C SER A 259 -3.21 -28.02 -0.34
N PRO A 260 -3.55 -27.69 -1.60
CA PRO A 260 -4.93 -27.80 -2.03
C PRO A 260 -5.31 -29.25 -1.76
N GLY A 261 -6.28 -29.46 -0.87
CA GLY A 261 -6.72 -30.79 -0.47
C GLY A 261 -6.84 -31.64 -1.72
N ARG A 262 -6.09 -32.74 -1.76
CA ARG A 262 -6.23 -33.77 -2.79
C ARG A 262 -7.73 -33.98 -2.99
N ARG A 263 -8.26 -33.54 -4.13
CA ARG A 263 -9.57 -34.00 -4.55
C ARG A 263 -9.41 -35.50 -4.70
N THR A 264 -9.95 -36.25 -3.75
CA THR A 264 -10.10 -37.70 -3.87
C THR A 264 -10.74 -37.94 -5.23
N PRO A 265 -10.18 -38.79 -6.10
CA PRO A 265 -10.82 -39.10 -7.37
C PRO A 265 -12.20 -39.65 -7.03
N ALA A 266 -13.25 -39.03 -7.58
CA ALA A 266 -14.59 -39.57 -7.48
C ALA A 266 -14.54 -41.03 -7.94
N VAL A 267 -14.92 -41.94 -7.05
CA VAL A 267 -15.12 -43.36 -7.37
C VAL A 267 -16.11 -43.39 -8.52
N ARG A 268 -15.62 -43.73 -9.73
CA ARG A 268 -16.49 -44.05 -10.86
C ARG A 268 -17.25 -45.32 -10.48
N SER A 269 -18.53 -45.17 -10.17
CA SER A 269 -19.45 -46.30 -10.09
C SER A 269 -19.45 -47.00 -11.45
N ARG A 270 -19.10 -48.29 -11.45
CA ARG A 270 -19.20 -49.15 -12.63
C ARG A 270 -20.68 -49.24 -13.07
N PRO A 271 -21.01 -49.15 -14.36
CA PRO A 271 -22.36 -49.45 -14.83
C PRO A 271 -22.64 -50.94 -14.62
N GLY A 272 -23.78 -51.24 -13.99
CA GLY A 272 -24.24 -52.59 -13.74
C GLY A 272 -24.40 -53.38 -15.04
N THR A 273 -23.91 -54.61 -15.02
CA THR A 273 -24.17 -55.65 -16.01
C THR A 273 -25.67 -55.95 -16.03
N ARG A 274 -26.37 -55.52 -17.08
CA ARG A 274 -27.72 -56.00 -17.39
C ARG A 274 -27.61 -57.43 -17.92
N SER A 275 -28.15 -58.37 -17.14
CA SER A 275 -28.46 -59.72 -17.56
C SER A 275 -29.48 -59.68 -18.70
N ARG A 276 -29.12 -60.25 -19.85
CA ARG A 276 -30.08 -60.62 -20.90
C ARG A 276 -30.72 -61.95 -20.50
N SER A 277 -32.03 -61.95 -20.26
CA SER A 277 -32.86 -63.14 -20.29
C SER A 277 -33.75 -63.07 -21.53
N SER A 278 -33.52 -64.04 -22.41
CA SER A 278 -34.40 -64.63 -23.43
C SER A 278 -35.90 -64.29 -23.38
N SER A 279 -36.42 -63.80 -24.50
CA SER A 279 -37.56 -64.35 -25.26
C SER A 279 -37.57 -63.71 -26.66
#